data_AF-K9Q062-F1
#
_entry.id   AF-K9Q062-F1
#
_cell.length_a   1.000
_cell.length_b   1.000
_cell.length_c   1.000
_cell.angle_alpha   90.00
_cell.angle_beta   90.00
_cell.angle_gamma   90.00
#
_symmetry.space_group_name_H-M   'P 1'
#
loop_
_entity.id
_entity.type
_entity.pdbx_description
1 polymer ?
#
loop_
_entity_poly.entity_id
_entity_poly.type
_entity_poly.pdbx_seq_one_letter_code
_entity_poly.pdbx_strand_id
1 'polypeptide(L)'
;MSKKKSEIQTYRLLVGTVVLYIGIAIAVGDFVSAGLLIVASFVCTLGLGGLIWFPCSWLVGFCILYLINSIRRKSFLPEPVIGSFDTPVNETTPIPVVSNDVLAIAQYILKSRKRNASDTQITTRLKQTGWTEKEIELAFAYVNGAPSP
;
A
#
# COMPACT_ATOMS: atom_id res chain seq x y z
N MET A 1 -19.26 14.20 4.72
CA MET A 1 -18.29 13.11 5.01
C MET A 1 -18.78 11.68 4.71
N SER A 2 -20.05 11.47 4.33
CA SER A 2 -20.62 10.11 4.12
C SER A 2 -20.23 9.42 2.80
N LYS A 3 -20.02 10.18 1.71
CA LYS A 3 -19.72 9.62 0.37
C LYS A 3 -18.45 8.74 0.29
N LYS A 4 -17.42 9.01 1.09
CA LYS A 4 -16.19 8.19 1.07
C LYS A 4 -16.36 6.79 1.67
N LYS A 5 -17.32 6.58 2.57
CA LYS A 5 -17.53 5.27 3.19
C LYS A 5 -18.25 4.29 2.25
N SER A 6 -19.14 4.79 1.38
CA SER A 6 -19.89 3.93 0.44
C SER A 6 -18.99 3.37 -0.66
N GLU A 7 -18.04 4.15 -1.19
CA GLU A 7 -17.12 3.68 -2.25
C GLU A 7 -16.26 2.50 -1.78
N ILE A 8 -15.78 2.55 -0.53
CA ILE A 8 -14.96 1.48 0.06
C ILE A 8 -15.80 0.20 0.27
N GLN A 9 -17.07 0.34 0.63
CA GLN A 9 -17.95 -0.81 0.82
C GLN A 9 -18.27 -1.50 -0.52
N THR A 10 -18.56 -0.74 -1.57
CA THR A 10 -18.82 -1.28 -2.91
C THR A 10 -17.61 -2.05 -3.44
N TYR A 11 -16.40 -1.51 -3.26
CA TYR A 11 -15.18 -2.17 -3.72
C TYR A 11 -14.97 -3.54 -3.07
N ARG A 12 -15.21 -3.66 -1.76
CA ARG A 12 -15.10 -4.93 -1.02
C ARG A 12 -16.05 -5.99 -1.56
N LEU A 13 -17.29 -5.59 -1.83
CA LEU A 13 -18.32 -6.49 -2.35
C LEU A 13 -18.01 -6.95 -3.78
N LEU A 14 -17.50 -6.05 -4.61
CA LEU A 14 -17.15 -6.36 -6.00
C LEU A 14 -15.98 -7.35 -6.05
N VAL A 15 -14.92 -7.10 -5.28
CA VAL A 15 -13.77 -8.02 -5.18
C VAL A 15 -14.19 -9.38 -4.63
N GLY A 16 -14.99 -9.42 -3.56
CA GLY A 16 -15.48 -10.67 -2.99
C GLY A 16 -16.30 -11.51 -3.98
N THR A 17 -17.18 -10.85 -4.75
CA THR A 17 -18.05 -11.51 -5.73
C THR A 17 -17.25 -12.10 -6.89
N VAL A 18 -16.25 -11.35 -7.40
CA VAL A 18 -15.37 -11.83 -8.47
C VAL A 18 -14.55 -13.05 -8.00
N VAL A 19 -14.01 -13.01 -6.79
CA VAL A 19 -13.21 -14.12 -6.25
C VAL A 19 -14.06 -15.37 -6.01
N LEU A 20 -15.27 -15.20 -5.47
CA LEU A 20 -16.22 -16.30 -5.31
C LEU A 20 -16.60 -16.91 -6.67
N TYR A 21 -16.87 -16.09 -7.68
CA TYR A 21 -17.18 -16.56 -9.02
C TYR A 21 -16.03 -17.40 -9.60
N ILE A 22 -14.79 -16.91 -9.50
CA ILE A 22 -13.61 -17.63 -9.98
C ILE A 22 -13.42 -18.94 -9.20
N GLY A 23 -13.59 -18.94 -7.87
CA GLY A 23 -13.47 -20.15 -7.06
C GLY A 23 -14.47 -21.23 -7.45
N ILE A 24 -15.72 -20.85 -7.71
CA ILE A 24 -16.75 -21.77 -8.19
C ILE A 24 -16.44 -22.26 -9.60
N ALA A 25 -15.99 -21.37 -10.50
CA ALA A 25 -15.60 -21.77 -11.86
C ALA A 25 -14.46 -22.80 -11.85
N ILE A 26 -13.47 -22.63 -10.96
CA ILE A 26 -12.38 -23.60 -10.79
C ILE A 26 -12.91 -24.93 -10.24
N ALA A 27 -13.81 -24.90 -9.26
CA ALA A 27 -14.38 -26.11 -8.66
C ALA A 27 -15.25 -26.91 -9.64
N VAL A 28 -15.97 -26.22 -10.52
CA VAL A 28 -16.84 -26.84 -11.53
C VAL A 28 -16.05 -27.22 -12.80
N GLY A 29 -14.93 -26.55 -13.06
CA GLY A 29 -14.10 -26.75 -14.26
C GLY A 29 -14.60 -26.00 -15.50
N ASP A 30 -15.70 -25.25 -15.38
CA ASP A 30 -16.28 -24.45 -16.47
C ASP A 30 -16.93 -23.16 -15.92
N PHE A 31 -16.74 -22.06 -16.65
CA PHE A 31 -17.30 -20.75 -16.36
C PHE A 31 -18.81 -20.67 -16.64
N VAL A 32 -19.29 -21.39 -17.66
CA VAL A 32 -20.69 -21.35 -18.08
C VAL A 32 -21.57 -22.05 -17.05
N SER A 33 -21.22 -23.28 -16.67
CA SER A 33 -21.93 -24.02 -15.62
C SER A 33 -21.88 -23.31 -14.26
N ALA A 34 -20.75 -22.67 -13.91
CA ALA A 34 -20.63 -21.89 -12.69
C ALA A 34 -21.57 -20.66 -12.67
N GLY A 35 -21.65 -19.92 -13.78
CA GLY A 35 -22.59 -18.80 -13.90
C GLY A 35 -24.05 -19.24 -13.77
N LEU A 36 -24.39 -20.37 -14.42
CA LEU A 36 -25.74 -20.93 -14.39
C LEU A 36 -26.12 -21.42 -12.98
N LEU A 37 -25.17 -22.04 -12.25
CA LEU A 37 -25.36 -22.44 -10.85
C LEU A 37 -25.62 -21.25 -9.92
N ILE A 38 -24.88 -20.15 -10.12
CA ILE A 38 -25.05 -18.94 -9.30
C ILE A 38 -26.42 -18.33 -9.58
N VAL A 39 -26.77 -18.12 -10.85
CA VAL A 39 -28.07 -17.55 -11.23
C VAL A 39 -29.22 -18.45 -10.76
N ALA A 40 -29.11 -19.76 -10.96
CA ALA A 40 -30.10 -20.73 -10.47
C ALA A 40 -30.23 -20.68 -8.94
N SER A 41 -29.12 -20.58 -8.20
CA SER A 41 -29.15 -20.43 -6.74
C SER A 41 -29.88 -19.16 -6.29
N PHE A 42 -29.62 -18.01 -6.95
CA PHE A 42 -30.30 -16.75 -6.64
C PHE A 42 -31.80 -16.81 -6.92
N VAL A 43 -32.20 -17.40 -8.04
CA VAL A 43 -33.61 -17.54 -8.43
C VAL A 43 -34.33 -18.54 -7.52
N CYS A 44 -33.73 -19.71 -7.26
CA CYS A 44 -34.33 -20.76 -6.46
C CYS A 44 -34.43 -20.42 -4.98
N THR A 45 -33.61 -19.49 -4.46
CA THR A 45 -33.69 -19.05 -3.07
C THR A 45 -34.64 -17.87 -2.85
N LEU A 46 -35.43 -17.44 -3.86
CA LEU A 46 -36.38 -16.33 -3.72
C LEU A 46 -35.72 -15.07 -3.10
N GLY A 47 -34.45 -14.82 -3.42
CA GLY A 47 -33.68 -13.70 -2.88
C GLY A 47 -33.03 -13.93 -1.50
N LEU A 48 -33.34 -15.02 -0.78
CA LEU A 48 -32.61 -15.39 0.46
C LEU A 48 -31.15 -15.73 0.20
N GLY A 49 -30.84 -16.25 -0.99
CA GLY A 49 -29.47 -16.46 -1.44
C GLY A 49 -28.70 -15.15 -1.44
N GLY A 50 -29.32 -14.03 -1.82
CA GLY A 50 -28.71 -12.70 -1.71
C GLY A 50 -28.41 -12.28 -0.28
N LEU A 51 -29.28 -12.62 0.66
CA LEU A 51 -29.09 -12.33 2.10
C LEU A 51 -27.90 -13.07 2.71
N ILE A 52 -27.61 -14.30 2.26
CA ILE A 52 -26.45 -15.08 2.72
C ILE A 52 -25.20 -14.75 1.88
N TRP A 53 -25.38 -14.48 0.59
CA TRP A 53 -24.30 -14.18 -0.33
C TRP A 53 -23.65 -12.83 -0.05
N PHE A 54 -24.45 -11.82 0.31
CA PHE A 54 -23.95 -10.48 0.62
C PHE A 54 -22.95 -10.48 1.79
N PRO A 55 -23.23 -11.06 2.96
CA PRO A 55 -22.25 -11.16 4.05
C PRO A 55 -21.08 -12.09 3.72
N CYS A 56 -21.30 -13.21 3.02
CA CYS A 56 -20.21 -14.09 2.60
C CYS A 56 -19.23 -13.38 1.66
N SER A 57 -19.73 -12.69 0.63
CA SER A 57 -18.91 -11.91 -0.31
C SER A 57 -18.16 -10.78 0.41
N TRP A 58 -18.83 -10.08 1.32
CA TRP A 58 -18.20 -9.04 2.13
C TRP A 58 -17.10 -9.59 3.04
N LEU A 59 -17.31 -10.73 3.69
CA LEU A 59 -16.33 -11.40 4.56
C LEU A 59 -15.11 -11.85 3.75
N VAL A 60 -15.32 -12.49 2.60
CA VAL A 60 -14.24 -12.94 1.71
C VAL A 60 -13.43 -11.75 1.21
N GLY A 61 -14.09 -10.68 0.73
CA GLY A 61 -13.41 -9.46 0.31
C GLY A 61 -12.62 -8.79 1.43
N PHE A 62 -13.15 -8.80 2.67
CA PHE A 62 -12.43 -8.30 3.84
C PHE A 62 -11.19 -9.14 4.15
N CYS A 63 -11.31 -10.46 4.17
CA CYS A 63 -10.18 -11.37 4.39
C CYS A 63 -9.07 -11.17 3.36
N ILE A 64 -9.41 -11.03 2.08
CA ILE A 64 -8.43 -10.84 1.00
C ILE A 64 -7.70 -9.51 1.14
N LEU A 65 -8.44 -8.41 1.33
CA LEU A 65 -7.82 -7.10 1.51
C LEU A 65 -6.99 -7.03 2.80
N TYR A 66 -7.44 -7.70 3.86
CA TYR A 66 -6.67 -7.83 5.09
C TYR A 66 -5.38 -8.60 4.84
N LEU A 67 -5.41 -9.70 4.09
CA LEU A 67 -4.24 -10.48 3.73
C LEU A 67 -3.24 -9.64 2.92
N ILE A 68 -3.71 -8.94 1.88
CA ILE A 68 -2.88 -8.07 1.04
C ILE A 68 -2.24 -6.96 1.87
N ASN A 69 -3.01 -6.30 2.74
CA ASN A 69 -2.47 -5.26 3.62
C ASN A 69 -1.53 -5.82 4.68
N SER A 70 -1.77 -7.04 5.17
CA SER A 70 -0.91 -7.73 6.12
C SER A 70 0.43 -8.07 5.47
N ILE A 71 0.43 -8.59 4.24
CA ILE A 71 1.64 -8.86 3.46
C ILE A 71 2.38 -7.56 3.19
N ARG A 72 1.69 -6.50 2.74
CA ARG A 72 2.30 -5.18 2.49
C ARG A 72 2.94 -4.58 3.74
N ARG A 73 2.35 -4.79 4.93
CA ARG A 73 2.93 -4.33 6.20
C ARG A 73 4.16 -5.13 6.59
N LYS A 74 4.17 -6.44 6.34
CA LYS A 74 5.34 -7.29 6.63
C LYS A 74 6.52 -7.01 5.70
N SER A 75 6.26 -6.68 4.44
CA SER A 75 7.32 -6.18 3.52
C SER A 75 7.84 -4.78 3.85
N PHE A 76 7.23 -4.10 4.83
CA PHE A 76 7.61 -2.77 5.32
C PHE A 76 7.96 -2.79 6.81
N LEU A 77 8.26 -3.95 7.40
CA LEU A 77 9.03 -3.97 8.63
C LEU A 77 10.46 -3.62 8.23
N PRO A 78 10.96 -2.40 8.52
CA PRO A 78 12.40 -2.17 8.49
C PRO A 78 13.00 -3.23 9.37
N GLU A 79 13.95 -3.97 8.82
CA GLU A 79 14.78 -4.89 9.57
C GLU A 79 15.19 -4.14 10.86
N PRO A 80 14.89 -4.68 12.06
CA PRO A 80 15.44 -4.09 13.26
C PRO A 80 16.95 -4.18 13.09
N VAL A 81 17.58 -3.04 12.80
CA VAL A 81 19.02 -2.88 12.91
C VAL A 81 19.31 -3.12 14.39
N ILE A 82 19.53 -4.39 14.73
CA ILE A 82 20.06 -4.80 16.00
C ILE A 82 21.44 -4.18 16.01
N GLY A 83 21.53 -3.04 16.70
CA GLY A 83 22.78 -2.38 17.00
C GLY A 83 23.73 -3.41 17.58
N SER A 84 24.70 -3.82 16.77
CA SER A 84 25.98 -4.32 17.24
C SER A 84 26.98 -3.24 16.88
N PHE A 85 27.34 -2.52 17.93
CA PHE A 85 28.45 -1.59 17.99
C PHE A 85 29.76 -2.30 17.60
N ASP A 86 30.69 -1.50 17.12
CA ASP A 86 32.14 -1.73 16.97
C ASP A 86 32.63 -2.55 15.77
N THR A 87 32.97 -1.84 14.69
CA THR A 87 34.16 -2.18 13.91
C THR A 87 34.86 -0.91 13.41
N PRO A 88 36.15 -0.72 13.73
CA PRO A 88 36.89 0.46 13.32
C PRO A 88 37.35 0.35 11.85
N VAL A 89 37.18 1.46 11.13
CA VAL A 89 38.04 1.99 10.06
C VAL A 89 38.67 0.97 9.11
N ASN A 90 38.19 0.92 7.86
CA ASN A 90 39.14 1.12 6.76
C ASN A 90 38.49 1.71 5.51
N GLU A 91 39.24 2.64 4.94
CA GLU A 91 38.87 3.66 3.97
C GLU A 91 39.23 3.18 2.57
N THR A 92 38.26 2.92 1.67
CA THR A 92 38.47 3.12 0.22
C THR A 92 37.16 3.07 -0.58
N THR A 93 36.98 4.07 -1.44
CA THR A 93 35.94 4.28 -2.49
C THR A 93 34.51 4.62 -2.03
N PRO A 94 34.11 5.92 -2.08
CA PRO A 94 32.79 6.38 -1.65
C PRO A 94 31.76 6.16 -2.76
N ILE A 95 31.11 5.01 -2.76
CA ILE A 95 29.72 4.96 -3.24
C ILE A 95 28.95 5.68 -2.11
N PRO A 96 28.27 6.82 -2.37
CA PRO A 96 27.51 7.49 -1.33
C PRO A 96 26.40 6.54 -0.92
N VAL A 97 26.64 5.77 0.14
CA VAL A 97 25.62 5.00 0.82
C VAL A 97 24.65 6.06 1.33
N VAL A 98 23.56 6.25 0.57
CA VAL A 98 22.53 7.22 0.89
C VAL A 98 22.01 6.83 2.27
N SER A 99 22.41 7.60 3.28
CA SER A 99 22.00 7.37 4.66
C SER A 99 20.48 7.33 4.72
N ASN A 100 19.93 6.45 5.59
CA ASN A 100 18.49 6.36 5.82
C ASN A 100 17.87 7.73 6.16
N ASP A 101 18.65 8.62 6.77
CA ASP A 101 18.25 9.99 7.09
C ASP A 101 17.98 10.81 5.82
N VAL A 102 18.86 10.72 4.82
CA VAL A 102 18.71 11.40 3.53
C VAL A 102 17.47 10.88 2.80
N LEU A 103 17.20 9.58 2.88
CA LEU A 103 15.99 8.97 2.30
C LEU A 103 14.71 9.48 2.99
N ALA A 104 14.73 9.59 4.32
CA ALA A 104 13.59 10.12 5.09
C ALA A 104 13.30 11.58 4.72
N ILE A 105 14.34 12.40 4.58
CA ILE A 105 14.20 13.80 4.13
C ILE A 105 13.70 13.85 2.68
N ALA A 106 14.23 13.02 1.78
CA ALA A 106 13.80 12.95 0.38
C ALA A 106 12.30 12.60 0.27
N GLN A 107 11.82 11.62 1.05
CA GLN A 107 10.40 11.28 1.11
C GLN A 107 9.55 12.44 1.64
N TYR A 108 10.05 13.18 2.64
CA TYR A 108 9.38 14.38 3.15
C TYR A 108 9.27 15.49 2.09
N ILE A 109 10.34 15.74 1.33
CA ILE A 109 10.37 16.72 0.24
C ILE A 109 9.31 16.35 -0.82
N LEU A 110 9.32 15.10 -1.30
CA LEU A 110 8.35 14.61 -2.30
C LEU A 110 6.90 14.75 -1.81
N LYS A 111 6.64 14.39 -0.55
CA LYS A 111 5.29 14.49 0.05
C LYS A 111 4.84 15.93 0.22
N SER A 112 5.75 16.85 0.52
CA SER A 112 5.46 18.27 0.70
C SER A 112 5.24 18.98 -0.64
N ARG A 113 6.00 18.64 -1.69
CA ARG A 113 5.77 19.13 -3.06
C ARG A 113 4.40 18.71 -3.60
N LYS A 114 3.94 17.48 -3.31
CA LYS A 114 2.56 17.02 -3.62
C LYS A 114 1.46 17.86 -2.95
N ARG A 115 1.81 18.67 -1.93
CA ARG A 115 0.90 19.60 -1.24
C ARG A 115 1.13 21.05 -1.66
N ASN A 116 1.83 21.28 -2.77
CA ASN A 116 2.20 22.60 -3.30
C ASN A 116 3.00 23.46 -2.30
N ALA A 117 3.78 22.84 -1.40
CA ALA A 117 4.71 23.58 -0.56
C ALA A 117 5.92 24.03 -1.38
N SER A 118 6.38 25.28 -1.16
CA SER A 118 7.59 25.77 -1.80
C SER A 118 8.84 25.16 -1.19
N ASP A 119 9.92 25.04 -1.97
CA ASP A 119 11.19 24.49 -1.49
C ASP A 119 11.74 25.29 -0.28
N THR A 120 11.48 26.61 -0.23
CA THR A 120 11.82 27.47 0.92
C THR A 120 11.04 27.15 2.19
N GLN A 121 9.76 26.78 2.08
CA GLN A 121 8.96 26.35 3.23
C GLN A 121 9.42 24.99 3.75
N ILE A 122 9.81 24.10 2.83
CA ILE A 122 10.30 22.75 3.15
C ILE A 122 11.62 22.85 3.90
N THR A 123 12.61 23.60 3.39
CA THR A 123 13.91 23.79 4.05
C THR A 123 13.75 24.42 5.43
N THR A 124 12.91 25.44 5.57
CA THR A 124 12.65 26.12 6.86
C THR A 124 12.15 25.13 7.91
N ARG A 125 11.20 24.25 7.55
CA ARG A 125 10.66 23.23 8.46
C ARG A 125 11.69 22.16 8.82
N LEU A 126 12.51 21.74 7.85
CA LEU A 126 13.58 20.78 8.10
C LEU A 126 14.64 21.34 9.06
N LYS A 127 15.03 22.61 8.88
CA LYS A 127 15.93 23.29 9.83
C LYS A 127 15.32 23.40 11.23
N GLN A 128 14.02 23.74 11.32
CA GLN A 128 13.30 23.81 12.61
C GLN A 128 13.22 22.47 13.34
N THR A 129 13.33 21.35 12.62
CA THR A 129 13.31 20.00 13.20
C THR A 129 14.69 19.46 13.54
N GLY A 130 15.75 20.26 13.33
CA GLY A 130 17.12 19.93 13.70
C GLY A 130 17.95 19.26 12.62
N TRP A 131 17.44 19.16 11.39
CA TRP A 131 18.21 18.61 10.26
C TRP A 131 19.30 19.57 9.82
N THR A 132 20.46 19.02 9.46
CA THR A 132 21.60 19.83 9.02
C THR A 132 21.43 20.29 7.58
N GLU A 133 21.99 21.46 7.26
CA GLU A 133 21.94 22.04 5.91
C GLU A 133 22.49 21.07 4.85
N LYS A 134 23.56 20.33 5.20
CA LYS A 134 24.22 19.35 4.32
C LYS A 134 23.31 18.17 3.97
N GLU A 135 22.59 17.63 4.95
CA GLU A 135 21.64 16.53 4.72
C GLU A 135 20.47 16.97 3.86
N ILE A 136 19.98 18.20 4.10
CA ILE A 136 18.91 18.81 3.31
C ILE A 136 19.36 18.96 1.84
N GLU A 137 20.56 19.49 1.60
CA GLU A 137 21.11 19.65 0.26
C GLU A 137 21.28 18.31 -0.48
N LEU A 138 21.84 17.30 0.19
CA LEU A 138 21.96 15.94 -0.36
C LEU A 138 20.59 15.34 -0.72
N ALA A 139 19.58 15.55 0.12
CA ALA A 139 18.23 15.06 -0.14
C ALA A 139 17.57 15.78 -1.33
N PHE A 140 17.78 17.09 -1.49
CA PHE A 140 17.31 17.83 -2.68
C PHE A 140 18.01 17.37 -3.95
N ALA A 141 19.33 17.16 -3.90
CA ALA A 141 20.10 16.60 -5.02
C ALA A 141 19.60 15.21 -5.41
N TYR A 142 19.32 14.35 -4.42
CA TYR A 142 18.77 13.02 -4.63
C TYR A 142 17.38 13.07 -5.29
N VAL A 143 16.47 13.93 -4.82
CA VAL A 143 15.12 14.04 -5.37
C VAL A 143 15.12 14.61 -6.80
N ASN A 144 16.01 15.56 -7.10
CA ASN A 144 16.10 16.17 -8.42
C ASN A 144 16.91 15.31 -9.42
N GLY A 145 17.82 14.47 -8.93
CA GLY A 145 18.64 13.56 -9.74
C GLY A 145 18.03 12.17 -9.94
N ALA A 146 17.06 11.76 -9.11
CA ALA A 146 16.36 10.50 -9.28
C ALA A 146 15.43 10.56 -10.51
N PRO A 147 15.53 9.61 -11.47
CA PRO A 147 14.55 9.53 -12.55
C PRO A 147 13.17 9.32 -11.94
N SER A 148 12.23 10.20 -12.29
CA SER A 148 10.83 10.09 -11.86
C SER A 148 10.28 8.72 -12.27
N PRO A 149 9.76 7.90 -11.33
CA PRO A 149 9.09 6.64 -11.67
C PRO A 149 7.77 6.88 -12.41
#